data_AF-A0A9P6X3R0-F1
#
_entry.id   AF-A0A9P6X3R0-F1
#
_cell.length_a   1.000
_cell.length_b   1.000
_cell.length_c   1.000
_cell.angle_alpha   90.00
_cell.angle_beta   90.00
_cell.angle_gamma   90.00
#
_symmetry.space_group_name_H-M   'P 1'
#
loop_
_entity.id
_entity.type
_entity.pdbx_description
1 polymer ?
#
loop_
_entity_poly.entity_id
_entity_poly.type
_entity_poly.pdbx_seq_one_letter_code
_entity_poly.pdbx_strand_id
1 'polypeptide(L)'
;MNNSLSFSYDIVENFCTPDSLDASVNYINLLLTSYGYPVPVVVNSSEPEDHCKTINCIYALINDRKKDMQERQRLLEKIDQLHKDQEELRTSLVNHKREYTLQDKKIIELSSKLESSEKECKRQQTQNTRLKEEVTKAKNNMQYMKTQYTHETKRHEQDMSKVQERLLKLMNSHLKTNIASLDMNSHFATTTDYAADNDEVIQVRSMYTDLLLKSTDREREAKKESEDLRIALVQLYTGVRRLMEDRIKQFDQHSKKKSYKETARFNLPMDCGAKEALKEVENLLARLKEEWDYQISNISNEESEEQLQEKDKLIQSLESTMEDLLQNIETMKIEYDGKIQVYEKYEKGGFFDTIIPEPQPVELSDSESSVTDFQLGNVAKYKSLRKKAMRERRKITEAAEELGKQRAQLNAELWAIKEMKYELQKREILEERSPSPSSIIYIEQPSHTEPQRTYKRFRPSSLGAPSGR
;
A
#
# COMPACT_ATOMS: atom_id res chain seq x y z
N MET A 1 -47.38 -42.66 31.01
CA MET A 1 -47.78 -43.93 30.37
C MET A 1 -47.19 -45.05 31.18
N ASN A 2 -47.98 -46.06 31.54
CA ASN A 2 -47.60 -47.07 32.52
C ASN A 2 -46.77 -48.16 31.85
N ASN A 3 -45.45 -48.14 32.05
CA ASN A 3 -44.62 -49.32 31.76
C ASN A 3 -44.68 -50.25 32.96
N SER A 4 -45.53 -51.27 32.86
CA SER A 4 -45.60 -52.38 33.78
C SER A 4 -44.25 -53.10 33.81
N LEU A 5 -43.47 -52.90 34.87
CA LEU A 5 -42.31 -53.72 35.18
C LEU A 5 -42.78 -55.12 35.59
N SER A 6 -43.09 -55.95 34.61
CA SER A 6 -43.22 -57.39 34.80
C SER A 6 -41.83 -57.92 35.18
N PHE A 7 -41.61 -58.08 36.48
CA PHE A 7 -40.40 -58.68 37.01
C PHE A 7 -40.42 -60.18 36.65
N SER A 8 -39.88 -60.50 35.48
CA SER A 8 -39.60 -61.88 35.10
C SER A 8 -38.60 -62.41 36.12
N TYR A 9 -39.07 -63.25 37.03
CA TYR A 9 -38.19 -64.17 37.73
C TYR A 9 -37.74 -65.20 36.71
N ASP A 10 -36.76 -64.80 35.89
CA ASP A 10 -36.01 -65.75 35.09
C ASP A 10 -35.49 -66.83 36.03
N ILE A 11 -35.63 -68.08 35.61
CA ILE A 11 -35.31 -69.26 36.41
C ILE A 11 -33.83 -69.16 36.77
N VAL A 12 -33.54 -68.79 38.01
CA VAL A 12 -32.19 -68.70 38.53
C VAL A 12 -31.62 -70.11 38.48
N GLU A 13 -30.62 -70.34 37.62
CA GLU A 13 -29.74 -71.49 37.75
C GLU A 13 -29.14 -71.44 39.14
N ASN A 14 -29.63 -72.31 40.04
CA ASN A 14 -29.22 -72.32 41.43
C ASN A 14 -27.73 -72.67 41.51
N PHE A 15 -26.91 -71.64 41.75
CA PHE A 15 -25.46 -71.70 41.87
C PHE A 15 -24.97 -72.74 42.91
N CYS A 16 -25.82 -73.06 43.88
CA CYS A 16 -25.66 -74.14 44.83
C CYS A 16 -26.80 -75.15 44.71
N THR A 17 -26.43 -76.39 44.43
CA THR A 17 -27.27 -77.60 44.53
C THR A 17 -26.76 -78.48 45.69
N PRO A 18 -27.54 -79.45 46.20
CA PRO A 18 -27.10 -80.31 47.31
C PRO A 18 -25.78 -81.03 47.05
N ASP A 19 -25.52 -81.42 45.80
CA ASP A 19 -24.30 -82.14 45.38
C ASP A 19 -23.09 -81.23 45.15
N SER A 20 -23.27 -79.90 45.09
CA SER A 20 -22.20 -78.92 44.83
C SER A 20 -21.87 -78.03 46.04
N LEU A 21 -22.52 -78.28 47.18
CA LEU A 21 -22.49 -77.44 48.38
C LEU A 21 -21.07 -77.03 48.81
N ASP A 22 -20.15 -77.98 48.98
CA ASP A 22 -18.77 -77.69 49.41
C ASP A 22 -18.00 -76.85 48.38
N ALA A 23 -18.23 -77.04 47.08
CA ALA A 23 -17.58 -76.26 46.04
C ALA A 23 -18.11 -74.81 46.03
N SER A 24 -19.42 -74.64 46.14
CA SER A 24 -20.07 -73.33 46.17
C SER A 24 -19.78 -72.55 47.47
N VAL A 25 -19.67 -73.22 48.63
CA VAL A 25 -19.17 -72.62 49.88
C VAL A 25 -17.73 -72.13 49.73
N ASN A 26 -16.84 -72.95 49.19
CA ASN A 26 -15.43 -72.57 49.01
C ASN A 26 -15.26 -71.41 48.02
N TYR A 27 -16.04 -71.38 46.93
CA TYR A 27 -16.04 -70.27 46.00
C TYR A 27 -16.56 -68.96 46.63
N ILE A 28 -17.64 -69.00 47.41
CA ILE A 28 -18.13 -67.81 48.14
C ILE A 28 -17.12 -67.35 49.18
N ASN A 29 -16.50 -68.26 49.94
CA ASN A 29 -15.45 -67.92 50.89
C ASN A 29 -14.24 -67.25 50.22
N LEU A 30 -13.84 -67.70 49.02
CA LEU A 30 -12.80 -67.03 48.22
C LEU A 30 -13.25 -65.64 47.74
N LEU A 31 -14.49 -65.51 47.25
CA LEU A 31 -15.06 -64.22 46.84
C LEU A 31 -15.08 -63.23 48.02
N LEU A 32 -15.65 -63.64 49.16
CA LEU A 32 -15.72 -62.84 50.38
C LEU A 32 -14.33 -62.42 50.87
N THR A 33 -13.35 -63.33 50.84
CA THR A 33 -11.95 -63.02 51.16
C THR A 33 -11.39 -61.94 50.23
N SER A 34 -11.64 -62.03 48.91
CA SER A 34 -11.16 -61.04 47.94
C SER A 34 -11.81 -59.66 48.09
N TYR A 35 -13.02 -59.58 48.63
CA TYR A 35 -13.69 -58.33 49.00
C TYR A 35 -13.41 -57.87 50.46
N GLY A 36 -12.58 -58.59 51.22
CA GLY A 36 -12.19 -58.24 52.59
C GLY A 36 -13.21 -58.56 53.68
N TYR A 37 -14.17 -59.46 53.43
CA TYR A 37 -15.15 -59.91 54.41
C TYR A 37 -14.62 -61.06 55.29
N PRO A 38 -15.14 -61.22 56.53
CA PRO A 38 -14.78 -62.33 57.41
C PRO A 38 -15.30 -63.67 56.86
N VAL A 39 -14.46 -64.70 57.00
CA VAL A 39 -14.60 -66.05 56.44
C VAL A 39 -14.03 -67.03 57.49
N PRO A 40 -14.56 -68.27 57.65
CA PRO A 40 -15.61 -68.92 56.86
C PRO A 40 -17.03 -68.53 57.25
N VAL A 41 -17.94 -68.57 56.26
CA VAL A 41 -19.39 -68.45 56.51
C VAL A 41 -19.89 -69.74 57.16
N VAL A 42 -20.25 -69.67 58.45
CA VAL A 42 -20.88 -70.77 59.17
C VAL A 42 -22.40 -70.61 59.07
N VAL A 43 -23.05 -71.43 58.25
CA VAL A 43 -24.51 -71.50 58.17
C VAL A 43 -24.99 -72.58 59.14
N ASN A 44 -25.80 -72.20 60.13
CA ASN A 44 -26.37 -73.12 61.11
C ASN A 44 -27.82 -73.46 60.74
N SER A 45 -28.02 -74.46 59.87
CA SER A 45 -29.34 -75.08 59.64
C SER A 45 -29.24 -76.60 59.78
N SER A 46 -30.37 -77.29 59.92
CA SER A 46 -30.42 -78.76 59.97
C SER A 46 -30.65 -79.42 58.62
N GLU A 47 -31.01 -78.66 57.58
CA GLU A 47 -31.29 -79.18 56.23
C GLU A 47 -30.30 -78.62 55.19
N PRO A 48 -29.75 -79.46 54.28
CA PRO A 48 -28.77 -79.02 53.28
C PRO A 48 -29.38 -78.07 52.23
N GLU A 49 -30.69 -78.14 52.01
CA GLU A 49 -31.39 -77.28 51.06
C GLU A 49 -31.41 -75.81 51.50
N ASP A 50 -31.52 -75.55 52.80
CA ASP A 50 -31.47 -74.19 53.37
C ASP A 50 -30.06 -73.60 53.36
N HIS A 51 -29.02 -74.44 53.45
CA HIS A 51 -27.65 -74.01 53.20
C HIS A 51 -27.52 -73.55 51.75
N CYS A 52 -28.03 -74.33 50.78
CA CYS A 52 -28.01 -73.96 49.36
C CYS A 52 -28.74 -72.63 49.09
N LYS A 53 -29.93 -72.43 49.68
CA LYS A 53 -30.68 -71.16 49.60
C LYS A 53 -29.88 -69.98 50.16
N THR A 54 -29.27 -70.15 51.34
CA THR A 54 -28.45 -69.11 51.99
C THR A 54 -27.24 -68.71 51.12
N ILE A 55 -26.55 -69.71 50.57
CA ILE A 55 -25.40 -69.55 49.67
C ILE A 55 -25.81 -68.86 48.37
N ASN A 56 -26.94 -69.25 47.77
CA ASN A 56 -27.49 -68.60 46.57
C ASN A 56 -27.84 -67.12 46.83
N CYS A 57 -28.43 -66.80 47.99
CA CYS A 57 -28.69 -65.42 48.41
C CYS A 57 -27.39 -64.61 48.59
N ILE A 58 -26.36 -65.17 49.24
CA ILE A 58 -25.06 -64.51 49.40
C ILE A 58 -24.39 -64.28 48.04
N TYR A 59 -24.43 -65.27 47.14
CA TYR A 59 -23.90 -65.16 45.79
C TYR A 59 -24.60 -64.05 44.98
N ALA A 60 -25.93 -64.00 45.03
CA ALA A 60 -26.71 -62.94 44.40
C ALA A 60 -26.32 -61.55 44.92
N LEU A 61 -26.28 -61.36 46.25
CA LEU A 61 -25.89 -60.10 46.88
C LEU A 61 -24.46 -59.64 46.51
N ILE A 62 -23.50 -60.56 46.40
CA ILE A 62 -22.13 -60.22 45.96
C ILE A 62 -22.12 -59.85 44.47
N ASN A 63 -22.89 -60.54 43.63
CA ASN A 63 -22.99 -60.25 42.21
C ASN A 63 -23.68 -58.90 41.94
N ASP A 64 -24.71 -58.56 42.71
CA ASP A 64 -25.38 -57.26 42.62
C ASP A 64 -24.48 -56.13 43.13
N ARG A 65 -23.79 -56.31 44.27
CA ARG A 65 -22.74 -55.37 44.72
C ARG A 65 -21.64 -55.16 43.67
N LYS A 66 -21.27 -56.20 42.91
CA LYS A 66 -20.31 -56.11 41.81
C LYS A 66 -20.86 -55.30 40.63
N LYS A 67 -22.14 -55.46 40.27
CA LYS A 67 -22.82 -54.63 39.25
C LYS A 67 -22.88 -53.17 39.70
N ASP A 68 -23.37 -52.91 40.92
CA ASP A 68 -23.44 -51.56 41.52
C ASP A 68 -22.08 -50.85 41.50
N MET A 69 -21.01 -51.57 41.85
CA MET A 69 -19.65 -51.02 41.83
C MET A 69 -19.19 -50.68 40.41
N GLN A 70 -19.52 -51.50 39.41
CA GLN A 70 -19.23 -51.21 38.00
C GLN A 70 -20.07 -50.04 37.46
N GLU A 71 -21.35 -49.94 37.82
CA GLU A 71 -22.20 -48.82 37.42
C GLU A 71 -21.74 -47.52 38.07
N ARG A 72 -21.42 -47.53 39.37
CA ARG A 72 -20.82 -46.38 40.06
C ARG A 72 -19.51 -45.94 39.41
N GLN A 73 -18.66 -46.88 39.00
CA GLN A 73 -17.41 -46.59 38.32
C GLN A 73 -17.66 -45.93 36.94
N ARG A 74 -18.57 -46.47 36.12
CA ARG A 74 -18.98 -45.86 34.84
C ARG A 74 -19.58 -44.46 35.01
N LEU A 75 -20.36 -44.23 36.07
CA LEU A 75 -20.93 -42.93 36.39
C LEU A 75 -19.85 -41.92 36.80
N LEU A 76 -18.87 -42.33 37.60
CA LEU A 76 -17.72 -41.48 37.95
C LEU A 76 -16.88 -41.12 36.71
N GLU A 77 -16.56 -42.10 35.87
CA GLU A 77 -15.87 -41.88 34.59
C GLU A 77 -16.64 -40.91 33.67
N LYS A 78 -17.98 -41.02 33.64
CA LYS A 78 -18.82 -40.09 32.87
C LYS A 78 -18.85 -38.68 33.45
N ILE A 79 -18.83 -38.53 34.77
CA ILE A 79 -18.72 -37.23 35.45
C ILE A 79 -17.36 -36.58 35.16
N ASP A 80 -16.26 -37.34 35.25
CA ASP A 80 -14.92 -36.84 34.95
C ASP A 80 -14.77 -36.45 33.47
N GLN A 81 -15.40 -37.18 32.55
CA GLN A 81 -15.44 -36.76 31.15
C GLN A 81 -16.26 -35.47 30.97
N LEU A 82 -17.44 -35.36 31.58
CA LEU A 82 -18.27 -34.15 31.50
C LEU A 82 -17.55 -32.91 32.08
N HIS A 83 -16.75 -33.07 33.13
CA HIS A 83 -15.92 -31.98 33.66
C HIS A 83 -14.82 -31.54 32.69
N LYS A 84 -14.17 -32.48 31.97
CA LYS A 84 -13.21 -32.15 30.90
C LYS A 84 -13.89 -31.42 29.75
N ASP A 85 -14.97 -31.99 29.22
CA ASP A 85 -15.79 -31.39 28.16
C ASP A 85 -16.23 -29.96 28.55
N GLN A 86 -16.63 -29.76 29.80
CA GLN A 86 -17.04 -28.44 30.33
C GLN A 86 -15.89 -27.43 30.36
N GLU A 87 -14.68 -27.82 30.75
CA GLU A 87 -13.53 -26.90 30.81
C GLU A 87 -12.95 -26.62 29.40
N GLU A 88 -12.98 -27.59 28.49
CA GLU A 88 -12.68 -27.39 27.07
C GLU A 88 -13.67 -26.40 26.42
N LEU A 89 -14.98 -26.57 26.66
CA LEU A 89 -15.99 -25.61 26.21
C LEU A 89 -15.81 -24.24 26.85
N ARG A 90 -15.44 -24.16 28.14
CA ARG A 90 -15.21 -22.91 28.85
C ARG A 90 -14.01 -22.14 28.30
N THR A 91 -12.89 -22.82 28.07
CA THR A 91 -11.67 -22.22 27.50
C THR A 91 -11.90 -21.77 26.05
N SER A 92 -12.58 -22.58 25.24
CA SER A 92 -13.04 -22.20 23.90
C SER A 92 -13.92 -20.94 23.90
N LEU A 93 -14.92 -20.87 24.79
CA LEU A 93 -15.80 -19.71 24.94
C LEU A 93 -15.03 -18.43 25.34
N VAL A 94 -14.04 -18.54 26.23
CA VAL A 94 -13.16 -17.41 26.59
C VAL A 94 -12.31 -16.95 25.40
N ASN A 95 -11.76 -17.89 24.62
CA ASN A 95 -10.98 -17.58 23.42
C ASN A 95 -11.84 -16.86 22.36
N HIS A 96 -13.02 -17.40 22.03
CA HIS A 96 -13.93 -16.76 21.08
C HIS A 96 -14.44 -15.38 21.55
N LYS A 97 -14.68 -15.18 22.86
CA LYS A 97 -14.95 -13.84 23.40
C LYS A 97 -13.78 -12.88 23.19
N ARG A 98 -12.55 -13.34 23.40
CA ARG A 98 -11.34 -12.52 23.17
C ARG A 98 -11.20 -12.16 21.68
N GLU A 99 -11.37 -13.12 20.78
CA GLU A 99 -11.36 -12.92 19.33
C GLU A 99 -12.43 -11.91 18.89
N TYR A 100 -13.67 -12.07 19.40
CA TYR A 100 -14.77 -11.13 19.14
C TYR A 100 -14.42 -9.69 19.56
N THR A 101 -13.90 -9.48 20.78
CA THR A 101 -13.47 -8.14 21.21
C THR A 101 -12.30 -7.55 20.41
N LEU A 102 -11.51 -8.41 19.74
CA LEU A 102 -10.41 -7.98 18.88
C LEU A 102 -10.91 -7.64 17.47
N GLN A 103 -11.89 -8.38 16.95
CA GLN A 103 -12.61 -8.05 15.71
C GLN A 103 -13.40 -6.75 15.85
N ASP A 104 -14.12 -6.56 16.96
CA ASP A 104 -14.88 -5.34 17.25
C ASP A 104 -13.98 -4.08 17.24
N LYS A 105 -12.81 -4.15 17.91
CA LYS A 105 -11.80 -3.09 17.85
C LYS A 105 -11.30 -2.81 16.43
N LYS A 106 -11.07 -3.85 15.61
CA LYS A 106 -10.70 -3.69 14.19
C LYS A 106 -11.82 -3.04 13.38
N ILE A 107 -13.07 -3.37 13.64
CA ILE A 107 -14.23 -2.74 12.97
C ILE A 107 -14.29 -1.24 13.31
N ILE A 108 -14.10 -0.87 14.58
CA ILE A 108 -14.06 0.53 15.02
C ILE A 108 -12.90 1.29 14.34
N GLU A 109 -11.70 0.70 14.30
CA GLU A 109 -10.54 1.29 13.63
C GLU A 109 -10.75 1.48 12.12
N LEU A 110 -11.28 0.46 11.44
CA LEU A 110 -11.58 0.52 10.00
C LEU A 110 -12.69 1.53 9.69
N SER A 111 -13.72 1.62 10.54
CA SER A 111 -14.80 2.60 10.41
C SER A 111 -14.28 4.03 10.56
N SER A 112 -13.39 4.28 11.53
CA SER A 112 -12.75 5.58 11.70
C SER A 112 -11.84 5.96 10.52
N LYS A 113 -11.07 5.01 9.99
CA LYS A 113 -10.27 5.21 8.77
C LYS A 113 -11.16 5.52 7.55
N LEU A 114 -12.26 4.78 7.38
CA LEU A 114 -13.23 5.02 6.30
C LEU A 114 -13.83 6.42 6.39
N GLU A 115 -14.29 6.84 7.57
CA GLU A 115 -14.85 8.17 7.79
C GLU A 115 -13.83 9.29 7.49
N SER A 116 -12.56 9.10 7.85
CA SER A 116 -11.48 10.05 7.53
C SER A 116 -11.21 10.14 6.02
N SER A 117 -11.22 9.00 5.32
CA SER A 117 -11.04 8.91 3.87
C SER A 117 -12.22 9.53 3.10
N GLU A 118 -13.45 9.33 3.58
CA GLU A 118 -14.63 9.99 3.01
C GLU A 118 -14.58 11.50 3.15
N LYS A 119 -14.16 12.02 4.32
CA LYS A 119 -13.99 13.47 4.54
C LYS A 119 -12.96 14.05 3.58
N GLU A 120 -11.85 13.34 3.36
CA GLU A 120 -10.83 13.75 2.38
C GLU A 120 -11.35 13.70 0.94
N CYS A 121 -12.06 12.65 0.56
CA CYS A 121 -12.67 12.50 -0.76
C CYS A 121 -13.67 13.65 -1.03
N LYS A 122 -14.56 13.95 -0.07
CA LYS A 122 -15.49 15.09 -0.13
C LYS A 122 -14.74 16.42 -0.27
N ARG A 123 -13.63 16.62 0.46
CA ARG A 123 -12.77 17.81 0.33
C ARG A 123 -12.21 17.94 -1.08
N GLN A 124 -11.60 16.89 -1.63
CA GLN A 124 -11.05 16.88 -2.99
C GLN A 124 -12.12 17.05 -4.08
N GLN A 125 -13.33 16.53 -3.86
CA GLN A 125 -14.47 16.75 -4.75
C GLN A 125 -14.84 18.25 -4.80
N THR A 126 -14.94 18.93 -3.65
CA THR A 126 -15.23 20.38 -3.61
C THR A 126 -14.09 21.25 -4.16
N GLN A 127 -12.83 20.79 -4.06
CA GLN A 127 -11.71 21.45 -4.72
C GLN A 127 -11.79 21.29 -6.24
N ASN A 128 -12.11 20.09 -6.73
CA ASN A 128 -12.29 19.82 -8.16
C ASN A 128 -13.46 20.59 -8.78
N THR A 129 -14.57 20.82 -8.07
CA THR A 129 -15.66 21.66 -8.60
C THR A 129 -15.22 23.12 -8.73
N ARG A 130 -14.55 23.69 -7.71
CA ARG A 130 -13.97 25.04 -7.77
C ARG A 130 -12.98 25.20 -8.93
N LEU A 131 -12.06 24.26 -9.10
CA LEU A 131 -11.10 24.29 -10.21
C LEU A 131 -11.78 24.19 -11.58
N LYS A 132 -12.85 23.39 -11.72
CA LYS A 132 -13.66 23.35 -12.96
C LYS A 132 -14.35 24.68 -13.24
N GLU A 133 -14.86 25.36 -12.22
CA GLU A 133 -15.46 26.71 -12.37
C GLU A 133 -14.40 27.75 -12.78
N GLU A 134 -13.23 27.75 -12.16
CA GLU A 134 -12.10 28.63 -12.50
C GLU A 134 -11.61 28.41 -13.93
N VAL A 135 -11.41 27.15 -14.34
CA VAL A 135 -11.04 26.78 -15.72
C VAL A 135 -12.12 27.24 -16.72
N THR A 136 -13.40 27.12 -16.36
CA THR A 136 -14.52 27.58 -17.22
C THR A 136 -14.54 29.10 -17.33
N LYS A 137 -14.34 29.83 -16.23
CA LYS A 137 -14.21 31.30 -16.22
C LYS A 137 -13.01 31.76 -17.07
N ALA A 138 -11.85 31.13 -16.91
CA ALA A 138 -10.64 31.43 -17.69
C ALA A 138 -10.85 31.15 -19.19
N LYS A 139 -11.49 30.03 -19.55
CA LYS A 139 -11.85 29.70 -20.94
C LYS A 139 -12.77 30.76 -21.55
N ASN A 140 -13.78 31.20 -20.81
CA ASN A 140 -14.72 32.23 -21.27
C ASN A 140 -14.04 33.59 -21.44
N ASN A 141 -13.17 33.99 -20.50
CA ASN A 141 -12.37 35.20 -20.61
C ASN A 141 -11.43 35.14 -21.84
N MET A 142 -10.71 34.04 -22.05
CA MET A 142 -9.85 33.85 -23.22
C MET A 142 -10.64 33.93 -24.54
N GLN A 143 -11.85 33.36 -24.60
CA GLN A 143 -12.72 33.45 -25.78
C GLN A 143 -13.23 34.88 -26.01
N TYR A 144 -13.54 35.63 -24.95
CA TYR A 144 -13.87 37.06 -25.02
C TYR A 144 -12.70 37.87 -25.57
N MET A 145 -11.50 37.74 -24.99
CA MET A 145 -10.29 38.42 -25.44
C MET A 145 -9.96 38.10 -26.91
N LYS A 146 -10.04 36.83 -27.33
CA LYS A 146 -9.86 36.43 -28.74
C LYS A 146 -10.85 37.13 -29.68
N THR A 147 -12.09 37.28 -29.24
CA THR A 147 -13.14 37.95 -30.01
C THR A 147 -12.84 39.46 -30.11
N GLN A 148 -12.48 40.10 -28.99
CA GLN A 148 -12.05 41.51 -28.95
C GLN A 148 -10.87 41.77 -29.90
N TYR A 149 -9.78 41.02 -29.79
CA TYR A 149 -8.61 41.17 -30.68
C TYR A 149 -8.97 40.97 -32.16
N THR A 150 -9.91 40.06 -32.47
CA THR A 150 -10.40 39.86 -33.84
C THR A 150 -11.15 41.10 -34.36
N HIS A 151 -11.91 41.79 -33.51
CA HIS A 151 -12.58 43.05 -33.88
C HIS A 151 -11.59 44.21 -34.02
N GLU A 152 -10.63 44.34 -33.10
CA GLU A 152 -9.59 45.37 -33.15
C GLU A 152 -8.72 45.23 -34.40
N THR A 153 -8.28 44.00 -34.72
CA THR A 153 -7.51 43.70 -35.94
C THR A 153 -8.28 44.11 -37.20
N LYS A 154 -9.55 43.68 -37.33
CA LYS A 154 -10.41 44.06 -38.48
C LYS A 154 -10.64 45.56 -38.59
N ARG A 155 -10.76 46.27 -37.46
CA ARG A 155 -10.86 47.73 -37.45
C ARG A 155 -9.57 48.38 -37.96
N HIS A 156 -8.41 47.92 -37.50
CA HIS A 156 -7.10 48.39 -37.98
C HIS A 156 -6.90 48.10 -39.48
N GLU A 157 -7.28 46.93 -39.98
CA GLU A 157 -7.25 46.59 -41.41
C GLU A 157 -8.13 47.53 -42.24
N GLN A 158 -9.34 47.85 -41.77
CA GLN A 158 -10.23 48.80 -42.43
C GLN A 158 -9.69 50.23 -42.42
N ASP A 159 -9.15 50.70 -41.30
CA ASP A 159 -8.60 52.06 -41.20
C ASP A 159 -7.31 52.20 -42.02
N MET A 160 -6.47 51.15 -42.07
CA MET A 160 -5.32 51.08 -42.98
C MET A 160 -5.76 51.13 -44.46
N SER A 161 -6.81 50.38 -44.82
CA SER A 161 -7.37 50.39 -46.18
C SER A 161 -7.87 51.78 -46.59
N LYS A 162 -8.55 52.51 -45.69
CA LYS A 162 -8.99 53.90 -45.93
C LYS A 162 -7.80 54.86 -46.09
N VAL A 163 -6.72 54.67 -45.33
CA VAL A 163 -5.49 55.48 -45.47
C VAL A 163 -4.81 55.20 -46.82
N GLN A 164 -4.69 53.93 -47.22
CA GLN A 164 -4.18 53.56 -48.54
C GLN A 164 -5.03 54.15 -49.67
N GLU A 165 -6.36 54.10 -49.57
CA GLU A 165 -7.26 54.69 -50.57
C GLU A 165 -7.11 56.22 -50.66
N ARG A 166 -6.97 56.92 -49.52
CA ARG A 166 -6.70 58.37 -49.48
C ARG A 166 -5.35 58.70 -50.12
N LEU A 167 -4.30 57.94 -49.80
CA LEU A 167 -2.97 58.15 -50.35
C LEU A 167 -2.94 57.88 -51.86
N LEU A 168 -3.63 56.84 -52.33
CA LEU A 168 -3.81 56.56 -53.76
C LEU A 168 -4.59 57.67 -54.47
N LYS A 169 -5.63 58.23 -53.83
CA LYS A 169 -6.37 59.39 -54.35
C LYS A 169 -5.47 60.64 -54.44
N LEU A 170 -4.69 60.93 -53.40
CA LEU A 170 -3.74 62.04 -53.39
C LEU A 170 -2.65 61.89 -54.45
N MET A 171 -2.08 60.70 -54.60
CA MET A 171 -1.08 60.41 -55.64
C MET A 171 -1.69 60.61 -57.04
N ASN A 172 -2.90 60.10 -57.27
CA ASN A 172 -3.62 60.28 -58.54
C ASN A 172 -4.04 61.73 -58.81
N SER A 173 -4.38 62.53 -57.80
CA SER A 173 -4.62 63.97 -57.99
C SER A 173 -3.32 64.70 -58.29
N HIS A 174 -2.22 64.38 -57.59
CA HIS A 174 -0.92 65.00 -57.81
C HIS A 174 -0.33 64.67 -59.19
N LEU A 175 -0.61 63.47 -59.72
CA LEU A 175 -0.31 63.08 -61.10
C LEU A 175 -1.10 63.89 -62.14
N LYS A 176 -2.34 64.31 -61.82
CA LYS A 176 -3.18 65.15 -62.68
C LYS A 176 -2.83 66.64 -62.59
N THR A 177 -2.24 67.10 -61.49
CA THR A 177 -1.82 68.49 -61.30
C THR A 177 -0.35 68.75 -61.62
N ASN A 178 0.42 67.75 -62.09
CA ASN A 178 1.86 67.89 -62.32
C ASN A 178 2.24 68.57 -63.66
N ILE A 179 1.62 69.72 -63.94
CA ILE A 179 2.18 70.77 -64.81
C ILE A 179 1.96 72.12 -64.13
N ALA A 180 2.56 72.31 -62.94
CA ALA A 180 2.73 73.61 -62.30
C ALA A 180 3.86 73.54 -61.26
N SER A 181 5.01 74.11 -61.60
CA SER A 181 6.09 74.62 -60.73
C SER A 181 5.98 74.37 -59.21
N LEU A 182 6.87 73.51 -58.69
CA LEU A 182 7.30 73.57 -57.30
C LEU A 182 8.40 74.64 -57.17
N ASP A 183 8.05 75.81 -56.63
CA ASP A 183 9.03 76.81 -56.19
C ASP A 183 9.35 76.58 -54.70
N MET A 184 10.63 76.71 -54.32
CA MET A 184 11.07 76.57 -52.94
C MET A 184 11.19 77.95 -52.30
N ASN A 185 10.49 78.20 -51.19
CA ASN A 185 11.05 79.05 -50.15
C ASN A 185 10.38 78.91 -48.77
N SER A 186 11.26 78.95 -47.75
CA SER A 186 11.12 79.66 -46.47
C SER A 186 9.76 79.64 -45.74
N HIS A 187 9.76 79.18 -44.49
CA HIS A 187 9.84 80.11 -43.34
C HIS A 187 10.10 79.36 -42.02
N PHE A 188 11.26 79.62 -41.42
CA PHE A 188 11.50 79.34 -40.00
C PHE A 188 10.71 80.38 -39.19
N ALA A 189 9.74 79.93 -38.38
CA ALA A 189 8.97 80.81 -37.51
C ALA A 189 9.32 80.52 -36.04
N THR A 190 10.22 81.33 -35.49
CA THR A 190 10.48 81.40 -34.06
C THR A 190 9.25 81.99 -33.34
N THR A 191 8.53 81.18 -32.58
CA THR A 191 7.66 81.67 -31.50
C THR A 191 8.40 81.54 -30.17
N THR A 192 8.84 82.68 -29.66
CA THR A 192 9.40 82.83 -28.31
C THR A 192 8.40 82.39 -27.26
N ASP A 193 8.78 81.45 -26.39
CA ASP A 193 8.16 81.36 -25.07
C ASP A 193 9.16 80.93 -23.99
N TYR A 194 8.90 81.36 -22.76
CA TYR A 194 9.89 81.43 -21.69
C TYR A 194 10.13 80.10 -20.98
N ALA A 195 11.19 79.36 -21.35
CA ALA A 195 12.04 78.56 -20.45
C ALA A 195 13.08 77.75 -21.26
N ALA A 196 14.16 78.39 -21.70
CA ALA A 196 15.32 77.67 -22.22
C ALA A 196 16.16 77.07 -21.06
N ASP A 197 15.57 76.12 -20.33
CA ASP A 197 16.38 75.09 -19.67
C ASP A 197 16.83 74.16 -20.80
N ASN A 198 18.12 74.20 -21.15
CA ASN A 198 18.62 73.61 -22.41
C ASN A 198 18.16 72.15 -22.55
N ASP A 199 17.73 71.73 -23.73
CA ASP A 199 17.17 70.40 -23.95
C ASP A 199 18.19 69.29 -23.57
N GLU A 200 19.48 69.57 -23.76
CA GLU A 200 20.60 68.77 -23.23
C GLU A 200 20.64 68.71 -21.69
N VAL A 201 20.38 69.81 -20.98
CA VAL A 201 20.33 69.86 -19.50
C VAL A 201 19.12 69.07 -18.98
N ILE A 202 17.97 69.15 -19.65
CA ILE A 202 16.79 68.34 -19.31
C ILE A 202 17.08 66.85 -19.55
N GLN A 203 17.68 66.49 -20.68
CA GLN A 203 18.06 65.09 -20.97
C GLN A 203 19.13 64.55 -20.02
N VAL A 204 20.16 65.34 -19.70
CA VAL A 204 21.20 64.98 -18.73
C VAL A 204 20.62 64.84 -17.32
N ARG A 205 19.73 65.75 -16.90
CA ARG A 205 19.02 65.65 -15.62
C ARG A 205 18.12 64.41 -15.57
N SER A 206 17.40 64.11 -16.66
CA SER A 206 16.59 62.90 -16.81
C SER A 206 17.46 61.63 -16.69
N MET A 207 18.60 61.59 -17.38
CA MET A 207 19.57 60.49 -17.31
C MET A 207 20.16 60.32 -15.90
N TYR A 208 20.50 61.42 -15.20
CA TYR A 208 20.95 61.34 -13.81
C TYR A 208 19.82 60.85 -12.88
N THR A 209 18.57 61.28 -13.08
CA THR A 209 17.45 60.75 -12.29
C THR A 209 17.20 59.27 -12.55
N ASP A 210 17.28 58.81 -13.80
CA ASP A 210 17.13 57.39 -14.17
C ASP A 210 18.31 56.54 -13.64
N LEU A 211 19.54 57.05 -13.66
CA LEU A 211 20.70 56.40 -13.06
C LEU A 211 20.57 56.28 -11.52
N LEU A 212 20.12 57.34 -10.85
CA LEU A 212 19.83 57.32 -9.41
C LEU A 212 18.67 56.36 -9.09
N LEU A 213 17.62 56.33 -9.91
CA LEU A 213 16.48 55.45 -9.71
C LEU A 213 16.90 53.98 -9.89
N LYS A 214 17.66 53.65 -10.95
CA LYS A 214 18.29 52.35 -11.14
C LYS A 214 19.25 51.97 -10.00
N SER A 215 20.00 52.92 -9.45
CA SER A 215 20.86 52.68 -8.28
C SER A 215 20.06 52.34 -7.03
N THR A 216 18.99 53.09 -6.75
CA THR A 216 18.12 52.87 -5.57
C THR A 216 17.25 51.61 -5.71
N ASP A 217 16.82 51.26 -6.91
CA ASP A 217 16.13 50.00 -7.18
C ASP A 217 17.07 48.80 -7.05
N ARG A 218 18.32 48.90 -7.53
CA ARG A 218 19.35 47.87 -7.32
C ARG A 218 19.70 47.69 -5.84
N GLU A 219 19.75 48.78 -5.08
CA GLU A 219 19.93 48.73 -3.62
C GLU A 219 18.72 48.07 -2.93
N ARG A 220 17.49 48.38 -3.38
CA ARG A 220 16.26 47.76 -2.86
C ARG A 220 16.20 46.26 -3.17
N GLU A 221 16.61 45.87 -4.38
CA GLU A 221 16.67 44.48 -4.82
C GLU A 221 17.73 43.70 -4.03
N ALA A 222 18.93 44.25 -3.83
CA ALA A 222 19.97 43.65 -2.99
C ALA A 222 19.54 43.51 -1.51
N LYS A 223 18.81 44.49 -0.96
CA LYS A 223 18.22 44.38 0.39
C LYS A 223 17.17 43.28 0.47
N LYS A 224 16.35 43.12 -0.57
CA LYS A 224 15.36 42.05 -0.65
C LYS A 224 16.03 40.68 -0.77
N GLU A 225 17.02 40.53 -1.63
CA GLU A 225 17.82 39.30 -1.76
C GLU A 225 18.49 38.94 -0.43
N SER A 226 19.06 39.92 0.28
CA SER A 226 19.64 39.69 1.61
C SER A 226 18.62 39.21 2.65
N GLU A 227 17.37 39.66 2.58
CA GLU A 227 16.29 39.20 3.48
C GLU A 227 15.77 37.82 3.07
N ASP A 228 15.60 37.56 1.77
CA ASP A 228 15.23 36.24 1.24
C ASP A 228 16.30 35.18 1.58
N LEU A 229 17.59 35.53 1.50
CA LEU A 229 18.71 34.68 1.95
C LEU A 229 18.70 34.45 3.47
N ARG A 230 18.39 35.47 4.27
CA ARG A 230 18.25 35.34 5.74
C ARG A 230 17.11 34.38 6.10
N ILE A 231 15.97 34.49 5.41
CA ILE A 231 14.82 33.59 5.54
C ILE A 231 15.21 32.16 5.13
N ALA A 232 15.91 31.98 4.01
CA ALA A 232 16.38 30.67 3.55
C ALA A 232 17.36 30.02 4.54
N LEU A 233 18.29 30.79 5.13
CA LEU A 233 19.22 30.31 6.15
C LEU A 233 18.47 29.86 7.42
N VAL A 234 17.50 30.63 7.89
CA VAL A 234 16.64 30.27 9.03
C VAL A 234 15.81 29.02 8.74
N GLN A 235 15.27 28.88 7.52
CA GLN A 235 14.55 27.68 7.09
C GLN A 235 15.46 26.45 7.06
N LEU A 236 16.68 26.57 6.52
CA LEU A 236 17.65 25.49 6.46
C LEU A 236 18.13 25.07 7.86
N TYR A 237 18.47 26.03 8.72
CA TYR A 237 18.78 25.78 10.14
C TYR A 237 17.61 25.08 10.85
N THR A 238 16.37 25.53 10.64
CA THR A 238 15.17 24.90 11.23
C THR A 238 14.93 23.49 10.67
N GLY A 239 15.24 23.26 9.39
CA GLY A 239 15.15 21.95 8.74
C GLY A 239 16.17 20.97 9.32
N VAL A 240 17.45 21.35 9.36
CA VAL A 240 18.52 20.56 9.98
C VAL A 240 18.23 20.30 11.46
N ARG A 241 17.76 21.32 12.20
CA ARG A 241 17.33 21.17 13.60
C ARG A 241 16.22 20.13 13.77
N ARG A 242 15.15 20.19 12.96
CA ARG A 242 14.05 19.20 13.03
C ARG A 242 14.52 17.80 12.69
N LEU A 243 15.36 17.64 11.67
CA LEU A 243 15.96 16.35 11.32
C LEU A 243 16.77 15.80 12.49
N MET A 244 17.62 16.61 13.13
CA MET A 244 18.37 16.19 14.32
C MET A 244 17.45 15.85 15.50
N GLU A 245 16.45 16.69 15.81
CA GLU A 245 15.50 16.45 16.91
C GLU A 245 14.66 15.17 16.70
N ASP A 246 14.21 14.89 15.47
CA ASP A 246 13.41 13.71 15.15
C ASP A 246 14.26 12.42 15.09
N ARG A 247 15.54 12.52 14.67
CA ARG A 247 16.48 11.38 14.75
C ARG A 247 16.92 11.08 16.18
N ILE A 248 17.13 12.08 17.04
CA ILE A 248 17.39 11.88 18.47
C ILE A 248 16.20 11.15 19.13
N LYS A 249 14.95 11.53 18.82
CA LYS A 249 13.75 10.83 19.34
C LYS A 249 13.68 9.36 18.89
N GLN A 250 14.10 9.05 17.68
CA GLN A 250 14.16 7.67 17.19
C GLN A 250 15.26 6.88 17.92
N PHE A 251 16.42 7.49 18.17
CA PHE A 251 17.49 6.85 18.92
C PHE A 251 17.13 6.60 20.41
N ASP A 252 16.48 7.56 21.07
CA ASP A 252 15.98 7.43 22.46
C ASP A 252 14.90 6.33 22.61
N GLN A 253 14.17 5.97 21.54
CA GLN A 253 13.22 4.86 21.56
C GLN A 253 13.89 3.48 21.51
N HIS A 254 15.05 3.37 20.87
CA HIS A 254 15.81 2.12 20.78
C HIS A 254 16.91 1.98 21.86
N SER A 255 17.43 3.08 22.40
CA SER A 255 18.52 3.09 23.37
C SER A 255 18.10 3.58 24.76
N LYS A 256 18.08 2.69 25.77
CA LYS A 256 17.85 3.06 27.18
C LYS A 256 19.07 3.74 27.85
N LYS A 257 19.85 4.55 27.13
CA LYS A 257 20.99 5.33 27.66
C LYS A 257 20.76 6.83 27.50
N LYS A 258 20.42 7.51 28.58
CA LYS A 258 20.37 8.98 28.68
C LYS A 258 21.76 9.60 28.45
N SER A 259 22.06 9.96 27.22
CA SER A 259 23.25 10.71 26.81
C SER A 259 22.91 11.45 25.51
N TYR A 260 23.02 12.77 25.35
CA TYR A 260 23.69 13.80 26.15
C TYR A 260 22.73 14.94 26.50
N LYS A 261 22.90 15.54 27.69
CA LYS A 261 22.08 16.67 28.15
C LYS A 261 22.61 18.04 27.71
N GLU A 262 23.28 18.08 26.56
CA GLU A 262 23.99 19.26 26.04
C GLU A 262 23.25 19.96 24.88
N THR A 263 22.09 19.43 24.48
CA THR A 263 21.20 19.95 23.41
C THR A 263 20.55 21.31 23.71
N ALA A 264 21.00 22.02 24.76
CA ALA A 264 20.37 23.21 25.32
C ALA A 264 21.17 24.51 25.10
N ARG A 265 21.96 24.60 24.01
CA ARG A 265 22.63 25.83 23.57
C ARG A 265 22.39 26.20 22.09
N PHE A 266 21.27 25.75 21.52
CA PHE A 266 20.91 25.98 20.11
C PHE A 266 19.95 27.15 19.89
N ASN A 267 20.30 28.31 20.46
CA ASN A 267 19.74 29.59 20.06
C ASN A 267 20.79 30.31 19.22
N LEU A 268 20.58 30.45 17.91
CA LEU A 268 21.29 31.47 17.14
C LEU A 268 20.96 32.83 17.82
N PRO A 269 21.94 33.59 18.32
CA PRO A 269 21.69 34.96 18.74
C PRO A 269 21.16 35.73 17.54
N MET A 270 20.15 36.60 17.73
CA MET A 270 19.49 37.29 16.63
C MET A 270 20.43 38.19 15.80
N ASP A 271 21.63 38.47 16.33
CA ASP A 271 22.68 39.32 15.78
C ASP A 271 23.96 38.57 15.35
N CYS A 272 23.92 37.24 15.15
CA CYS A 272 25.10 36.50 14.65
C CYS A 272 25.45 36.92 13.21
N GLY A 273 26.73 37.20 12.94
CA GLY A 273 27.18 37.65 11.62
C GLY A 273 26.98 36.57 10.55
N ALA A 274 26.69 36.95 9.31
CA ALA A 274 26.40 36.01 8.22
C ALA A 274 27.48 34.92 8.03
N LYS A 275 28.75 35.25 8.27
CA LYS A 275 29.89 34.30 8.20
C LYS A 275 29.90 33.30 9.37
N GLU A 276 29.44 33.69 10.54
CA GLU A 276 29.39 32.84 11.74
C GLU A 276 28.20 31.90 11.68
N ALA A 277 27.03 32.42 11.28
CA ALA A 277 25.83 31.61 11.05
C ALA A 277 26.04 30.56 9.94
N LEU A 278 26.73 30.90 8.84
CA LEU A 278 27.13 29.95 7.81
C LEU A 278 28.08 28.88 8.36
N LYS A 279 29.06 29.25 9.20
CA LYS A 279 30.01 28.31 9.81
C LYS A 279 29.34 27.37 10.81
N GLU A 280 28.34 27.83 11.57
CA GLU A 280 27.54 26.95 12.43
C GLU A 280 26.68 25.98 11.62
N VAL A 281 26.07 26.44 10.51
CA VAL A 281 25.35 25.56 9.58
C VAL A 281 26.29 24.52 8.96
N GLU A 282 27.49 24.91 8.55
CA GLU A 282 28.51 24.02 7.99
C GLU A 282 28.97 22.96 9.01
N ASN A 283 29.21 23.36 10.26
CA ASN A 283 29.52 22.44 11.36
C ASN A 283 28.36 21.46 11.65
N LEU A 284 27.10 21.92 11.59
CA LEU A 284 25.92 21.08 11.77
C LEU A 284 25.75 20.07 10.63
N LEU A 285 26.03 20.48 9.38
CA LEU A 285 26.01 19.60 8.21
C LEU A 285 27.16 18.57 8.23
N ALA A 286 28.35 18.98 8.68
CA ALA A 286 29.47 18.07 8.89
C ALA A 286 29.13 16.98 9.92
N ARG A 287 28.53 17.38 11.06
CA ARG A 287 28.08 16.43 12.10
C ARG A 287 26.95 15.51 11.63
N LEU A 288 25.98 16.03 10.86
CA LEU A 288 24.94 15.21 10.23
C LEU A 288 25.55 14.16 9.29
N LYS A 289 26.59 14.55 8.54
CA LYS A 289 27.30 13.64 7.63
C LYS A 289 28.05 12.54 8.40
N GLU A 290 28.76 12.88 9.47
CA GLU A 290 29.45 11.88 10.32
C GLU A 290 28.47 10.85 10.93
N GLU A 291 27.30 11.30 11.38
CA GLU A 291 26.24 10.41 11.88
C GLU A 291 25.63 9.52 10.77
N TRP A 292 25.51 10.04 9.53
CA TRP A 292 25.07 9.24 8.38
C TRP A 292 26.11 8.21 7.93
N ASP A 293 27.39 8.59 7.86
CA ASP A 293 28.48 7.67 7.50
C ASP A 293 28.60 6.55 8.56
N TYR A 294 28.44 6.88 9.86
CA TYR A 294 28.35 5.90 10.94
C TYR A 294 27.13 4.96 10.79
N GLN A 295 25.94 5.49 10.47
CA GLN A 295 24.74 4.68 10.26
C GLN A 295 24.86 3.74 9.06
N ILE A 296 25.44 4.19 7.93
CA ILE A 296 25.68 3.32 6.76
C ILE A 296 26.58 2.14 7.14
N SER A 297 27.58 2.37 8.00
CA SER A 297 28.48 1.30 8.46
C SER A 297 27.83 0.30 9.41
N ASN A 298 26.91 0.71 10.29
CA ASN A 298 26.24 -0.19 11.24
C ASN A 298 24.99 -0.89 10.67
N ILE A 299 24.16 -0.20 9.87
CA ILE A 299 22.92 -0.77 9.32
C ILE A 299 23.22 -1.89 8.30
N SER A 300 24.39 -1.83 7.65
CA SER A 300 24.82 -2.80 6.62
C SER A 300 24.93 -4.25 7.11
N ASN A 301 25.22 -4.51 8.39
CA ASN A 301 25.75 -5.82 8.81
C ASN A 301 24.94 -6.60 9.83
N GLU A 302 24.04 -5.99 10.62
CA GLU A 302 23.28 -6.71 11.66
C GLU A 302 21.76 -6.60 11.46
N GLU A 303 21.20 -5.38 11.35
CA GLU A 303 19.74 -5.21 11.27
C GLU A 303 19.14 -5.63 9.92
N SER A 304 19.87 -5.49 8.81
CA SER A 304 19.33 -5.78 7.47
C SER A 304 19.19 -7.27 7.18
N GLU A 305 20.03 -8.14 7.74
CA GLU A 305 20.00 -9.58 7.43
C GLU A 305 18.95 -10.32 8.27
N GLU A 306 18.85 -10.02 9.58
CA GLU A 306 17.80 -10.60 10.44
C GLU A 306 16.41 -10.16 10.00
N GLN A 307 16.21 -8.87 9.68
CA GLN A 307 14.92 -8.39 9.19
C GLN A 307 14.55 -8.98 7.84
N LEU A 308 15.50 -9.13 6.90
CA LEU A 308 15.24 -9.78 5.61
C LEU A 308 14.82 -11.24 5.80
N GLN A 309 15.53 -11.99 6.66
CA GLN A 309 15.16 -13.38 6.99
C GLN A 309 13.79 -13.49 7.68
N GLU A 310 13.39 -12.52 8.52
CA GLU A 310 12.05 -12.48 9.10
C GLU A 310 10.97 -12.18 8.05
N LYS A 311 11.24 -11.26 7.11
CA LYS A 311 10.32 -10.99 5.99
C LYS A 311 10.19 -12.19 5.05
N ASP A 312 11.27 -12.90 4.74
CA ASP A 312 11.24 -14.09 3.90
C ASP A 312 10.45 -15.23 4.56
N LYS A 313 10.61 -15.45 5.88
CA LYS A 313 9.78 -16.40 6.64
C LYS A 313 8.30 -16.01 6.62
N LEU A 314 7.99 -14.72 6.75
CA LEU A 314 6.62 -14.23 6.66
C LEU A 314 6.03 -14.45 5.25
N ILE A 315 6.79 -14.17 4.20
CA ILE A 315 6.39 -14.40 2.80
C ILE A 315 6.09 -15.89 2.58
N GLN A 316 6.99 -16.79 2.97
CA GLN A 316 6.77 -18.25 2.87
C GLN A 316 5.51 -18.71 3.62
N SER A 317 5.24 -18.14 4.81
CA SER A 317 4.01 -18.46 5.55
C SER A 317 2.74 -17.98 4.81
N LEU A 318 2.79 -16.79 4.20
CA LEU A 318 1.67 -16.25 3.43
C LEU A 318 1.46 -17.05 2.13
N GLU A 319 2.52 -17.45 1.44
CA GLU A 319 2.46 -18.31 0.25
C GLU A 319 1.80 -19.66 0.58
N SER A 320 2.22 -20.33 1.66
CA SER A 320 1.58 -21.56 2.14
C SER A 320 0.08 -21.36 2.40
N THR A 321 -0.31 -20.32 3.12
CA THR A 321 -1.74 -20.04 3.37
C THR A 321 -2.52 -19.73 2.08
N MET A 322 -1.86 -19.15 1.07
CA MET A 322 -2.51 -18.86 -0.21
C MET A 322 -2.69 -20.13 -1.05
N GLU A 323 -1.75 -21.09 -0.98
CA GLU A 323 -1.93 -22.43 -1.57
C GLU A 323 -3.06 -23.21 -0.88
N ASP A 324 -3.11 -23.22 0.45
CA ASP A 324 -4.21 -23.84 1.22
C ASP A 324 -5.58 -23.25 0.85
N LEU A 325 -5.69 -21.92 0.75
CA LEU A 325 -6.92 -21.25 0.34
C LEU A 325 -7.31 -21.56 -1.11
N LEU A 326 -6.34 -21.65 -2.03
CA LEU A 326 -6.61 -22.05 -3.42
C LEU A 326 -7.10 -23.50 -3.50
N GLN A 327 -6.51 -24.41 -2.72
CA GLN A 327 -6.93 -25.81 -2.67
C GLN A 327 -8.33 -25.96 -2.06
N ASN A 328 -8.66 -25.20 -1.02
CA ASN A 328 -10.01 -25.13 -0.45
C ASN A 328 -11.05 -24.55 -1.41
N ILE A 329 -10.68 -23.59 -2.27
CA ILE A 329 -11.56 -23.09 -3.34
C ILE A 329 -11.78 -24.16 -4.41
N GLU A 330 -10.75 -24.96 -4.75
CA GLU A 330 -10.88 -26.04 -5.74
C GLU A 330 -11.73 -27.20 -5.21
N THR A 331 -11.60 -27.60 -3.94
CA THR A 331 -12.48 -28.62 -3.32
C THR A 331 -13.93 -28.14 -3.23
N MET A 332 -14.19 -26.93 -2.72
CA MET A 332 -15.54 -26.36 -2.68
C MET A 332 -16.16 -26.26 -4.08
N LYS A 333 -15.35 -25.95 -5.11
CA LYS A 333 -15.83 -25.94 -6.49
C LYS A 333 -16.22 -27.34 -6.97
N ILE A 334 -15.41 -28.36 -6.72
CA ILE A 334 -15.74 -29.76 -7.09
C ILE A 334 -17.03 -30.20 -6.39
N GLU A 335 -17.22 -29.87 -5.11
CA GLU A 335 -18.47 -30.14 -4.41
C GLU A 335 -19.67 -29.39 -5.01
N TYR A 336 -19.49 -28.13 -5.39
CA TYR A 336 -20.55 -27.31 -5.96
C TYR A 336 -20.95 -27.79 -7.37
N ASP A 337 -19.97 -28.10 -8.23
CA ASP A 337 -20.19 -28.69 -9.54
C ASP A 337 -20.86 -30.09 -9.39
N GLY A 338 -20.51 -30.87 -8.37
CA GLY A 338 -21.16 -32.13 -8.03
C GLY A 338 -22.62 -31.96 -7.57
N LYS A 339 -22.90 -30.95 -6.72
CA LYS A 339 -24.26 -30.59 -6.29
C LYS A 339 -25.11 -30.12 -7.48
N ILE A 340 -24.55 -29.30 -8.38
CA ILE A 340 -25.23 -28.90 -9.63
C ILE A 340 -25.58 -30.11 -10.49
N GLN A 341 -24.66 -31.05 -10.72
CA GLN A 341 -24.95 -32.26 -11.48
C GLN A 341 -26.06 -33.12 -10.86
N VAL A 342 -26.18 -33.12 -9.52
CA VAL A 342 -27.30 -33.76 -8.83
C VAL A 342 -28.60 -33.00 -9.07
N TYR A 343 -28.62 -31.67 -8.95
CA TYR A 343 -29.81 -30.86 -9.24
C TYR A 343 -30.27 -30.96 -10.71
N GLU A 344 -29.36 -30.96 -11.68
CA GLU A 344 -29.69 -31.18 -13.09
C GLU A 344 -30.29 -32.57 -13.34
N LYS A 345 -29.83 -33.61 -12.62
CA LYS A 345 -30.41 -34.96 -12.70
C LYS A 345 -31.82 -35.01 -12.10
N TYR A 346 -32.07 -34.27 -11.02
CA TYR A 346 -33.42 -34.09 -10.46
C TYR A 346 -34.36 -33.38 -11.45
N GLU A 347 -33.90 -32.29 -12.08
CA GLU A 347 -34.69 -31.53 -13.05
C GLU A 347 -35.01 -32.36 -14.31
N LYS A 348 -34.08 -33.22 -14.74
CA LYS A 348 -34.26 -34.16 -15.88
C LYS A 348 -35.01 -35.45 -15.52
N GLY A 349 -35.51 -35.59 -14.29
CA GLY A 349 -36.36 -36.71 -13.85
C GLY A 349 -35.64 -38.03 -13.53
N GLY A 350 -34.32 -38.11 -13.61
CA GLY A 350 -33.51 -39.33 -13.47
C GLY A 350 -33.31 -39.84 -12.04
N PHE A 351 -34.33 -39.75 -11.17
CA PHE A 351 -34.21 -40.14 -9.76
C PHE A 351 -34.22 -41.67 -9.53
N PHE A 352 -34.82 -42.45 -10.45
CA PHE A 352 -34.97 -43.91 -10.31
C PHE A 352 -33.99 -44.75 -11.14
N ASP A 353 -33.22 -44.15 -12.06
CA ASP A 353 -32.30 -44.86 -12.96
C ASP A 353 -31.17 -45.62 -12.25
N THR A 354 -30.89 -45.31 -10.97
CA THR A 354 -29.93 -46.06 -10.15
C THR A 354 -30.51 -47.32 -9.49
N ILE A 355 -31.80 -47.60 -9.63
CA ILE A 355 -32.50 -48.68 -8.91
C ILE A 355 -32.99 -49.81 -9.83
N ILE A 356 -33.14 -49.58 -11.14
CA ILE A 356 -33.65 -50.59 -12.08
C ILE A 356 -32.69 -50.76 -13.28
N PRO A 357 -31.89 -51.85 -13.33
CA PRO A 357 -31.16 -52.22 -14.53
C PRO A 357 -32.06 -53.04 -15.46
N GLU A 358 -32.63 -52.40 -16.48
CA GLU A 358 -33.43 -53.08 -17.52
C GLU A 358 -32.91 -52.79 -18.94
N PRO A 359 -33.25 -53.63 -19.94
CA PRO A 359 -32.24 -54.11 -20.88
C PRO A 359 -32.19 -53.32 -22.19
N GLN A 360 -31.07 -53.47 -22.91
CA GLN A 360 -31.00 -53.09 -24.33
C GLN A 360 -32.01 -53.91 -25.16
N PRO A 361 -32.75 -53.26 -26.06
CA PRO A 361 -32.57 -53.62 -27.46
C PRO A 361 -32.57 -52.43 -28.45
N VAL A 362 -31.58 -52.47 -29.35
CA VAL A 362 -31.67 -52.27 -30.82
C VAL A 362 -32.50 -51.10 -31.38
N GLU A 363 -31.77 -50.11 -31.90
CA GLU A 363 -32.02 -49.28 -33.10
C GLU A 363 -33.42 -48.68 -33.37
N LEU A 364 -33.49 -47.34 -33.41
CA LEU A 364 -33.60 -46.60 -34.70
C LEU A 364 -33.44 -45.07 -34.51
N SER A 365 -32.52 -44.50 -35.29
CA SER A 365 -32.39 -43.10 -35.74
C SER A 365 -33.39 -42.04 -35.20
N ASP A 366 -32.91 -41.12 -34.36
CA ASP A 366 -32.54 -39.76 -34.85
C ASP A 366 -31.51 -39.06 -33.92
N SER A 367 -30.90 -37.98 -34.39
CA SER A 367 -29.59 -37.48 -33.93
C SER A 367 -29.61 -36.47 -32.78
N GLU A 368 -29.44 -36.92 -31.52
CA GLU A 368 -29.09 -36.03 -30.38
C GLU A 368 -27.76 -36.35 -29.66
N SER A 369 -27.06 -37.44 -30.01
CA SER A 369 -25.82 -37.88 -29.32
C SER A 369 -24.55 -37.07 -29.68
N SER A 370 -24.63 -36.07 -30.57
CA SER A 370 -23.47 -35.31 -31.07
C SER A 370 -22.94 -34.22 -30.10
N VAL A 371 -23.74 -33.81 -29.12
CA VAL A 371 -23.46 -32.62 -28.29
C VAL A 371 -22.46 -32.89 -27.16
N THR A 372 -22.39 -34.12 -26.64
CA THR A 372 -21.56 -34.49 -25.48
C THR A 372 -20.07 -34.56 -25.80
N ASP A 373 -19.68 -35.19 -26.91
CA ASP A 373 -18.28 -35.30 -27.33
C ASP A 373 -17.68 -33.94 -27.74
N PHE A 374 -18.50 -33.04 -28.30
CA PHE A 374 -18.08 -31.68 -28.61
C PHE A 374 -17.69 -30.89 -27.34
N GLN A 375 -18.32 -31.16 -26.21
CA GLN A 375 -18.06 -30.46 -24.95
C GLN A 375 -16.78 -30.95 -24.26
N LEU A 376 -16.52 -32.27 -24.16
CA LEU A 376 -15.26 -32.78 -23.59
C LEU A 376 -14.04 -32.35 -24.41
N GLY A 377 -14.13 -32.40 -25.75
CA GLY A 377 -13.06 -31.93 -26.64
C GLY A 377 -12.72 -30.45 -26.44
N ASN A 378 -13.72 -29.62 -26.11
CA ASN A 378 -13.51 -28.20 -25.82
C ASN A 378 -12.86 -27.96 -24.46
N VAL A 379 -13.20 -28.71 -23.40
CA VAL A 379 -12.54 -28.58 -22.08
C VAL A 379 -11.03 -28.86 -22.18
N ALA A 380 -10.63 -29.89 -22.94
CA ALA A 380 -9.21 -30.18 -23.19
C ALA A 380 -8.49 -29.07 -23.98
N LYS A 381 -9.17 -28.48 -24.99
CA LYS A 381 -8.66 -27.31 -25.73
C LYS A 381 -8.53 -26.08 -24.82
N TYR A 382 -9.50 -25.78 -23.96
CA TYR A 382 -9.40 -24.67 -23.00
C TYR A 382 -8.28 -24.87 -21.98
N LYS A 383 -8.07 -26.10 -21.47
CA LYS A 383 -6.97 -26.42 -20.55
C LYS A 383 -5.60 -26.24 -21.21
N SER A 384 -5.43 -26.69 -22.46
CA SER A 384 -4.17 -26.50 -23.20
C SER A 384 -3.93 -25.05 -23.61
N LEU A 385 -4.97 -24.30 -24.01
CA LEU A 385 -4.91 -22.87 -24.30
C LEU A 385 -4.55 -22.04 -23.06
N ARG A 386 -5.17 -22.30 -21.90
CA ARG A 386 -4.82 -21.67 -20.62
C ARG A 386 -3.37 -21.97 -20.22
N LYS A 387 -2.89 -23.21 -20.41
CA LYS A 387 -1.48 -23.58 -20.18
C LYS A 387 -0.53 -22.91 -21.19
N LYS A 388 -0.99 -22.56 -22.40
CA LYS A 388 -0.21 -21.77 -23.38
C LYS A 388 -0.13 -20.30 -22.97
N ALA A 389 -1.27 -19.67 -22.66
CA ALA A 389 -1.35 -18.28 -22.20
C ALA A 389 -0.51 -18.03 -20.92
N MET A 390 -0.50 -18.96 -19.97
CA MET A 390 0.36 -18.85 -18.77
C MET A 390 1.86 -18.91 -19.09
N ARG A 391 2.27 -19.70 -20.10
CA ARG A 391 3.67 -19.73 -20.57
C ARG A 391 4.05 -18.46 -21.32
N GLU A 392 3.14 -17.94 -22.16
CA GLU A 392 3.33 -16.66 -22.86
C GLU A 392 3.41 -15.49 -21.85
N ARG A 393 2.56 -15.48 -20.82
CA ARG A 393 2.64 -14.47 -19.74
C ARG A 393 3.98 -14.53 -19.00
N ARG A 394 4.47 -15.73 -18.64
CA ARG A 394 5.79 -15.90 -18.01
C ARG A 394 6.91 -15.36 -18.90
N LYS A 395 6.93 -15.70 -20.19
CA LYS A 395 7.91 -15.18 -21.17
C LYS A 395 7.87 -13.65 -21.30
N ILE A 396 6.68 -13.04 -21.25
CA ILE A 396 6.53 -11.58 -21.28
C ILE A 396 7.07 -10.94 -19.99
N THR A 397 6.82 -11.55 -18.82
CA THR A 397 7.38 -11.08 -17.55
C THR A 397 8.91 -11.20 -17.52
N GLU A 398 9.45 -12.33 -17.96
CA GLU A 398 10.89 -12.61 -18.07
C GLU A 398 11.58 -11.62 -19.03
N ALA A 399 11.03 -11.41 -20.23
CA ALA A 399 11.54 -10.42 -21.18
C ALA A 399 11.43 -8.97 -20.66
N ALA A 400 10.41 -8.65 -19.84
CA ALA A 400 10.28 -7.33 -19.21
C ALA A 400 11.31 -7.13 -18.09
N GLU A 401 11.63 -8.18 -17.32
CA GLU A 401 12.70 -8.16 -16.33
C GLU A 401 14.08 -8.02 -16.99
N GLU A 402 14.33 -8.73 -18.09
CA GLU A 402 15.56 -8.62 -18.87
C GLU A 402 15.71 -7.22 -19.48
N LEU A 403 14.66 -6.65 -20.08
CA LEU A 403 14.64 -5.25 -20.51
C LEU A 403 14.87 -4.27 -19.34
N GLY A 404 14.40 -4.60 -18.15
CA GLY A 404 14.70 -3.85 -16.93
C GLY A 404 16.19 -3.85 -16.60
N LYS A 405 16.83 -5.02 -16.63
CA LYS A 405 18.28 -5.20 -16.41
C LYS A 405 19.11 -4.48 -17.48
N GLN A 406 18.76 -4.63 -18.76
CA GLN A 406 19.44 -3.93 -19.86
C GLN A 406 19.30 -2.39 -19.74
N ARG A 407 18.13 -1.88 -19.35
CA ARG A 407 17.95 -0.44 -19.07
C ARG A 407 18.75 0.04 -17.87
N ALA A 408 18.87 -0.77 -16.82
CA ALA A 408 19.71 -0.45 -15.67
C ALA A 408 21.20 -0.38 -16.06
N GLN A 409 21.68 -1.35 -16.85
CA GLN A 409 23.04 -1.36 -17.40
C GLN A 409 23.32 -0.14 -18.28
N LEU A 410 22.45 0.16 -19.26
CA LEU A 410 22.60 1.36 -20.11
C LEU A 410 22.58 2.67 -19.31
N ASN A 411 21.77 2.77 -18.25
CA ASN A 411 21.78 3.94 -17.37
C ASN A 411 23.07 4.05 -16.55
N ALA A 412 23.65 2.93 -16.10
CA ALA A 412 24.94 2.89 -15.43
C ALA A 412 26.10 3.27 -16.38
N GLU A 413 26.09 2.77 -17.63
CA GLU A 413 27.04 3.18 -18.68
C GLU A 413 26.92 4.67 -19.01
N LEU A 414 25.69 5.19 -19.17
CA LEU A 414 25.45 6.62 -19.37
C LEU A 414 25.91 7.48 -18.20
N TRP A 415 25.86 6.96 -16.97
CA TRP A 415 26.39 7.63 -15.78
C TRP A 415 27.92 7.61 -15.79
N ALA A 416 28.54 6.45 -16.04
CA ALA A 416 29.99 6.32 -16.16
C ALA A 416 30.59 7.18 -17.28
N ILE A 417 29.92 7.29 -18.44
CA ILE A 417 30.34 8.17 -19.54
C ILE A 417 30.23 9.66 -19.16
N LYS A 418 29.19 10.05 -18.41
CA LYS A 418 29.07 11.42 -17.88
C LYS A 418 30.19 11.73 -16.88
N GLU A 419 30.50 10.80 -15.99
CA GLU A 419 31.56 10.93 -14.99
C GLU A 419 32.94 11.00 -15.65
N MET A 420 33.22 10.12 -16.61
CA MET A 420 34.44 10.15 -17.42
C MET A 420 34.57 11.46 -18.21
N LYS A 421 33.47 11.99 -18.77
CA LYS A 421 33.47 13.29 -19.44
C LYS A 421 33.74 14.44 -18.46
N TYR A 422 33.18 14.37 -17.26
CA TYR A 422 33.41 15.36 -16.20
C TYR A 422 34.89 15.35 -15.76
N GLU A 423 35.47 14.18 -15.50
CA GLU A 423 36.89 14.05 -15.17
C GLU A 423 37.83 14.43 -16.32
N LEU A 424 37.47 14.17 -17.58
CA LEU A 424 38.23 14.67 -18.74
C LEU A 424 38.19 16.20 -18.84
N GLN A 425 37.00 16.82 -18.72
CA GLN A 425 36.86 18.27 -18.75
C GLN A 425 37.60 18.94 -17.57
N LYS A 426 37.58 18.30 -16.39
CA LYS A 426 38.35 18.71 -15.21
C LYS A 426 39.86 18.58 -15.43
N ARG A 427 40.35 17.55 -16.13
CA ARG A 427 41.77 17.42 -16.53
C ARG A 427 42.16 18.46 -17.57
N GLU A 428 41.33 18.71 -18.58
CA GLU A 428 41.55 19.75 -19.60
C GLU A 428 41.75 21.13 -18.94
N ILE A 429 40.88 21.49 -17.98
CA ILE A 429 41.00 22.72 -17.17
C ILE A 429 42.27 22.77 -16.29
N LEU A 430 42.85 21.61 -15.93
CA LEU A 430 44.09 21.50 -15.16
C LEU A 430 45.34 21.48 -16.05
N GLU A 431 45.27 20.88 -17.24
CA GLU A 431 46.36 20.82 -18.24
C GLU A 431 46.53 22.15 -18.99
N GLU A 432 45.46 22.93 -19.19
CA GLU A 432 45.57 24.34 -19.60
C GLU A 432 46.31 25.21 -18.55
N ARG A 433 46.62 24.67 -17.36
CA ARG A 433 47.15 25.43 -16.23
C ARG A 433 48.49 24.92 -15.69
N SER A 434 49.52 24.95 -16.55
CA SER A 434 50.93 25.38 -16.29
C SER A 434 52.01 24.49 -16.95
N PRO A 435 53.27 24.96 -17.12
CA PRO A 435 53.85 26.30 -16.86
C PRO A 435 54.26 27.01 -18.19
N SER A 436 54.96 28.15 -18.32
CA SER A 436 55.61 29.18 -17.46
C SER A 436 55.93 30.42 -18.37
N PRO A 437 56.56 31.55 -17.92
CA PRO A 437 56.87 32.01 -16.56
C PRO A 437 56.44 33.48 -16.28
N SER A 438 56.84 33.97 -15.09
CA SER A 438 57.11 35.40 -14.77
C SER A 438 55.95 36.34 -14.36
N SER A 439 55.88 36.53 -13.03
CA SER A 439 55.83 37.86 -12.37
C SER A 439 54.49 38.60 -12.21
N ILE A 440 54.03 38.65 -10.95
CA ILE A 440 53.66 39.83 -10.13
C ILE A 440 52.42 39.55 -9.26
N ILE A 441 52.58 39.80 -7.97
CA ILE A 441 51.54 39.76 -6.95
C ILE A 441 50.71 41.04 -7.07
N TYR A 442 49.41 40.91 -7.33
CA TYR A 442 48.42 41.88 -6.87
C TYR A 442 47.15 41.17 -6.40
N ILE A 443 46.64 41.60 -5.25
CA ILE A 443 45.41 41.13 -4.63
C ILE A 443 44.34 42.16 -4.95
N GLU A 444 43.32 41.80 -5.73
CA GLU A 444 42.06 42.57 -5.76
C GLU A 444 40.87 41.70 -6.19
N GLN A 445 39.67 42.11 -5.78
CA GLN A 445 38.44 41.33 -5.82
C GLN A 445 37.75 41.38 -7.19
N PRO A 446 37.06 40.30 -7.63
CA PRO A 446 36.18 40.37 -8.79
C PRO A 446 34.72 40.63 -8.38
N SER A 447 34.13 41.66 -8.98
CA SER A 447 32.69 41.86 -9.07
C SER A 447 32.09 41.10 -10.28
N HIS A 448 30.80 40.73 -10.17
CA HIS A 448 29.85 40.33 -11.23
C HIS A 448 30.34 39.85 -12.60
N THR A 449 29.85 38.68 -13.05
CA THR A 449 28.74 38.60 -14.05
C THR A 449 28.22 37.16 -14.26
N GLU A 450 26.91 37.01 -14.53
CA GLU A 450 26.33 35.76 -15.07
C GLU A 450 26.76 35.53 -16.53
N PRO A 451 26.50 34.33 -17.10
CA PRO A 451 25.33 34.31 -17.99
C PRO A 451 24.38 33.12 -17.82
N GLN A 452 23.09 33.46 -17.73
CA GLN A 452 21.93 32.58 -17.91
C GLN A 452 22.03 31.66 -19.15
N ARG A 453 21.74 30.36 -18.99
CA ARG A 453 21.29 29.48 -20.11
C ARG A 453 20.15 28.53 -19.71
N THR A 454 18.94 29.03 -19.97
CA THR A 454 17.66 28.34 -20.18
C THR A 454 17.66 26.79 -20.27
N TYR A 455 16.96 26.13 -19.35
CA TYR A 455 16.41 24.79 -19.60
C TYR A 455 15.00 24.88 -20.21
N LYS A 456 14.87 24.44 -21.46
CA LYS A 456 13.57 24.29 -22.14
C LYS A 456 12.79 23.13 -21.50
N ARG A 457 11.63 23.41 -20.89
CA ARG A 457 10.68 22.35 -20.48
C ARG A 457 10.17 21.61 -21.72
N PHE A 458 10.38 20.30 -21.77
CA PHE A 458 9.62 19.42 -22.66
C PHE A 458 8.13 19.43 -22.26
N ARG A 459 7.24 19.55 -23.25
CA ARG A 459 5.82 19.22 -23.09
C ARG A 459 5.63 17.73 -23.36
N PRO A 460 4.90 16.97 -22.52
CA PRO A 460 4.34 15.69 -22.95
C PRO A 460 3.13 15.96 -23.86
N SER A 461 3.18 15.41 -25.08
CA SER A 461 2.08 15.45 -26.04
C SER A 461 0.90 14.60 -25.56
N SER A 462 -0.30 15.17 -25.54
CA SER A 462 -1.54 14.42 -25.36
C SER A 462 -2.07 13.89 -26.69
N LEU A 463 -2.89 12.82 -26.58
CA LEU A 463 -3.87 12.26 -27.52
C LEU A 463 -3.51 10.94 -28.20
N GLY A 464 -4.46 9.99 -28.13
CA GLY A 464 -4.33 8.66 -28.74
C GLY A 464 -5.36 7.61 -28.29
N ALA A 465 -6.53 7.99 -27.78
CA ALA A 465 -7.63 7.05 -27.51
C ALA A 465 -8.68 7.15 -28.64
N PRO A 466 -8.97 6.08 -29.39
CA PRO A 466 -9.97 6.11 -30.45
C PRO A 466 -11.39 5.95 -29.90
N SER A 467 -12.35 6.63 -30.54
CA SER A 467 -13.76 6.58 -30.18
C SER A 467 -14.56 5.57 -31.01
N GLY A 468 -15.37 4.76 -30.33
CA GLY A 468 -16.68 4.29 -30.81
C GLY A 468 -16.71 3.13 -31.80
N ARG A 469 -17.33 2.02 -31.39
CA ARG A 469 -18.79 1.86 -31.49
C ARG A 469 -19.31 0.92 -30.39
#